data_AF-A0A2H5F2D6-F1
#
_entry.id   AF-A0A2H5F2D6-F1
#
_cell.length_a   1.000
_cell.length_b   1.000
_cell.length_c   1.000
_cell.angle_alpha   90.00
_cell.angle_beta   90.00
_cell.angle_gamma   90.00
#
_symmetry.space_group_name_H-M   'P 1'
#
loop_
_entity.id
_entity.type
_entity.pdbx_description
1 polymer ?
#
loop_
_entity_poly.entity_id
_entity_poly.type
_entity_poly.pdbx_seq_one_letter_code
_entity_poly.pdbx_strand_id
1 'polypeptide(L)'
;MTLRPVSLLATLVAGALPVLAMAQPVDKPFSAADIEMATFTGADLVRGRTPLTAKVQILLDRSGTSPGVIDGFKGGMSESAIKAFERREGLVIDGVLDQQVWDLLQPYATQGMTMNYTITQSDAEGLVDAIPTDYAEKAAMSAMAYTSVAEKLGERFHMDDKFISFLNPGVALVPGSTIKVMVTAQPIKKQVTRIIVDKATRRVAAYDAQGKMVVDYPATVGSDATPSPAGNHTVVTVALDPTYTYNPNINFKQGNNDKVLIVPPGPNGPVGNVWIDLSKPTYGIHGTPTPSKLFVNQSNGCVRLTNWDARELAGMVKGGVTTVEFLEPGVTIADVTGYVAPTTSVGATAPTTTPATTTDPAATTATTAPLALPTEAPAATTTTPAVTTTTLPDPATTALPEAATAPLPGRVHEDTTEIESETADAEDQQLLDTDALSAALAKALAEGTVTPPTEAEGQ
;
A
#
# COMPACT_ATOMS: atom_id res chain seq x y z
N MET A 1 -55.32 -22.52 -53.43
CA MET A 1 -56.54 -22.33 -52.62
C MET A 1 -56.16 -22.59 -51.18
N THR A 2 -56.18 -21.52 -50.39
CA THR A 2 -56.15 -21.38 -48.91
C THR A 2 -56.10 -22.64 -48.03
N LEU A 3 -55.20 -22.66 -47.04
CA LEU A 3 -55.54 -22.77 -45.60
C LEU A 3 -54.30 -22.60 -44.70
N ARG A 4 -54.40 -21.69 -43.73
CA ARG A 4 -53.43 -21.43 -42.65
C ARG A 4 -53.47 -22.55 -41.60
N PRO A 5 -52.37 -22.82 -40.86
CA PRO A 5 -52.44 -23.39 -39.53
C PRO A 5 -52.20 -22.34 -38.44
N VAL A 6 -53.10 -22.33 -37.45
CA VAL A 6 -53.00 -21.62 -36.18
C VAL A 6 -51.89 -22.27 -35.35
N SER A 7 -50.95 -21.50 -34.80
CA SER A 7 -49.98 -21.99 -33.81
C SER A 7 -50.21 -21.34 -32.45
N LEU A 8 -50.18 -22.22 -31.46
CA LEU A 8 -50.50 -22.07 -30.05
C LEU A 8 -49.46 -21.18 -29.35
N LEU A 9 -49.92 -20.19 -28.59
CA LEU A 9 -49.07 -19.34 -27.76
C LEU A 9 -48.74 -20.08 -26.46
N ALA A 10 -47.47 -20.47 -26.28
CA ALA A 10 -46.96 -21.00 -25.02
C ALA A 10 -46.43 -19.85 -24.16
N THR A 11 -47.08 -19.58 -23.04
CA THR A 11 -46.69 -18.56 -22.07
C THR A 11 -45.54 -19.10 -21.20
N LEU A 12 -44.33 -18.58 -21.40
CA LEU A 12 -43.18 -18.84 -20.54
C LEU A 12 -43.22 -17.87 -19.35
N VAL A 13 -43.52 -18.37 -18.15
CA VAL A 13 -43.41 -17.58 -16.91
C VAL A 13 -41.97 -17.67 -16.43
N ALA A 14 -41.20 -16.59 -16.63
CA ALA A 14 -39.87 -16.44 -16.06
C ALA A 14 -39.99 -16.04 -14.58
N GLY A 15 -39.66 -16.96 -13.68
CA GLY A 15 -39.53 -16.66 -12.25
C GLY A 15 -38.24 -15.87 -11.99
N ALA A 16 -38.39 -14.66 -11.46
CA ALA A 16 -37.26 -13.87 -10.97
C ALA A 16 -36.74 -14.48 -9.66
N LEU A 17 -35.49 -14.96 -9.66
CA LEU A 17 -34.78 -15.29 -8.45
C LEU A 17 -34.35 -13.98 -7.75
N PRO A 18 -34.50 -13.86 -6.42
CA PRO A 18 -34.03 -12.68 -5.71
C PRO A 18 -32.50 -12.65 -5.75
N VAL A 19 -31.95 -11.59 -6.33
CA VAL A 19 -30.54 -11.25 -6.19
C VAL A 19 -30.32 -10.87 -4.73
N LEU A 20 -29.54 -11.68 -4.01
CA LEU A 20 -29.07 -11.33 -2.68
C LEU A 20 -28.16 -10.10 -2.84
N ALA A 21 -28.63 -8.94 -2.40
CA ALA A 21 -27.80 -7.75 -2.27
C ALA A 21 -26.66 -8.07 -1.30
N MET A 22 -25.45 -8.20 -1.83
CA MET A 22 -24.24 -8.25 -1.01
C MET A 22 -24.06 -6.86 -0.40
N ALA A 23 -24.36 -6.73 0.90
CA ALA A 23 -24.11 -5.49 1.62
C ALA A 23 -22.62 -5.16 1.52
N GLN A 24 -22.29 -4.02 0.92
CA GLN A 24 -20.94 -3.46 0.93
C GLN A 24 -20.50 -3.31 2.40
N PRO A 25 -19.32 -3.81 2.79
CA PRO A 25 -18.88 -3.66 4.17
C PRO A 25 -18.61 -2.17 4.44
N VAL A 26 -19.56 -1.53 5.12
CA VAL A 26 -19.38 -0.18 5.68
C VAL A 26 -18.19 -0.24 6.63
N ASP A 27 -17.18 0.61 6.41
CA ASP A 27 -16.01 0.75 7.28
C ASP A 27 -16.47 0.92 8.72
N LYS A 28 -16.22 -0.09 9.56
CA LYS A 28 -16.53 0.01 10.97
C LYS A 28 -15.47 0.91 11.62
N PRO A 29 -15.85 2.00 12.29
CA PRO A 29 -14.88 2.82 13.00
C PRO A 29 -14.18 1.97 14.07
N PHE A 30 -12.87 2.18 14.21
CA PHE A 30 -12.07 1.57 15.27
C PHE A 30 -11.00 2.54 15.77
N SER A 31 -10.51 2.28 16.98
CA SER A 31 -9.53 3.10 17.68
C SER A 31 -8.12 2.52 17.58
N ALA A 32 -7.13 3.34 17.96
CA ALA A 32 -5.75 2.87 18.14
C ALA A 32 -5.64 1.70 19.14
N ALA A 33 -6.47 1.69 20.19
CA ALA A 33 -6.49 0.59 21.16
C ALA A 33 -6.98 -0.72 20.53
N ASP A 34 -7.91 -0.66 19.57
CA ASP A 34 -8.37 -1.84 18.85
C ASP A 34 -7.25 -2.44 17.98
N ILE A 35 -6.36 -1.60 17.42
CA ILE A 35 -5.16 -2.06 16.70
C ILE A 35 -4.22 -2.79 17.66
N GLU A 36 -3.96 -2.23 18.85
CA GLU A 36 -3.09 -2.89 19.85
C GLU A 36 -3.61 -4.27 20.23
N MET A 37 -4.92 -4.37 20.50
CA MET A 37 -5.60 -5.59 20.96
C MET A 37 -5.86 -6.61 19.84
N ALA A 38 -5.79 -6.21 18.57
CA ALA A 38 -6.07 -7.10 17.46
C ALA A 38 -5.14 -8.33 17.48
N THR A 39 -5.71 -9.51 17.29
CA THR A 39 -4.97 -10.77 17.22
C THR A 39 -5.50 -11.61 16.07
N PHE A 40 -4.65 -12.46 15.51
CA PHE A 40 -5.09 -13.49 14.59
C PHE A 40 -6.01 -14.49 15.31
N THR A 41 -7.12 -14.84 14.66
CA THR A 41 -8.16 -15.72 15.22
C THR A 41 -8.37 -17.00 14.39
N GLY A 42 -7.44 -17.32 13.50
CA GLY A 42 -7.49 -18.52 12.66
C GLY A 42 -8.15 -18.33 11.29
N ALA A 43 -8.54 -17.10 10.94
CA ALA A 43 -9.06 -16.75 9.63
C ALA A 43 -8.24 -15.63 9.00
N ASP A 44 -8.09 -15.69 7.69
CA ASP A 44 -7.45 -14.66 6.88
C ASP A 44 -8.03 -13.26 7.15
N LEU A 45 -7.28 -12.23 6.78
CA LEU A 45 -7.74 -10.85 6.80
C LEU A 45 -9.09 -10.73 6.07
N VAL A 46 -9.97 -9.92 6.64
CA VAL A 46 -11.28 -9.64 6.04
C VAL A 46 -11.15 -8.47 5.07
N ARG A 47 -11.89 -8.50 3.95
CA ARG A 47 -11.98 -7.34 3.04
C ARG A 47 -12.49 -6.09 3.77
N GLY A 48 -12.03 -4.93 3.33
CA GLY A 48 -12.32 -3.65 3.98
C GLY A 48 -11.29 -3.29 5.04
N ARG A 49 -11.60 -2.24 5.81
CA ARG A 49 -10.70 -1.70 6.82
C ARG A 49 -10.86 -2.41 8.17
N THR A 50 -9.79 -2.97 8.74
CA THR A 50 -9.85 -3.62 10.06
C THR A 50 -8.63 -3.31 10.95
N PRO A 51 -8.79 -3.38 12.29
CA PRO A 51 -7.65 -3.23 13.21
C PRO A 51 -6.55 -4.27 13.00
N LEU A 52 -6.94 -5.52 12.69
CA LEU A 52 -5.98 -6.61 12.46
C LEU A 52 -5.17 -6.35 11.18
N THR A 53 -5.81 -5.87 10.11
CA THR A 53 -5.10 -5.52 8.88
C THR A 53 -4.09 -4.40 9.13
N ALA A 54 -4.49 -3.33 9.84
CA ALA A 54 -3.56 -2.24 10.19
C ALA A 54 -2.37 -2.78 11.02
N LYS A 55 -2.63 -3.65 12.00
CA LYS A 55 -1.58 -4.29 12.79
C LYS A 55 -0.61 -5.11 11.93
N VAL A 56 -1.13 -5.91 10.99
CA VAL A 56 -0.31 -6.70 10.08
C VAL A 56 0.54 -5.80 9.18
N GLN A 57 -0.02 -4.73 8.63
CA GLN A 57 0.73 -3.75 7.84
C GLN A 57 1.90 -3.13 8.65
N ILE A 58 1.67 -2.74 9.90
CA ILE A 58 2.73 -2.21 10.79
C ILE A 58 3.84 -3.24 11.04
N LEU A 59 3.48 -4.50 11.28
CA LEU A 59 4.46 -5.56 11.52
C LEU A 59 5.27 -5.89 10.25
N LEU A 60 4.61 -5.87 9.08
CA LEU A 60 5.26 -6.05 7.78
C LEU A 60 6.28 -4.93 7.52
N ASP A 61 5.86 -3.67 7.71
CA ASP A 61 6.71 -2.47 7.62
C ASP A 61 7.96 -2.61 8.50
N ARG A 62 7.77 -2.90 9.79
CA ARG A 62 8.87 -3.14 10.75
C ARG A 62 9.78 -4.31 10.40
N SER A 63 9.28 -5.26 9.61
CA SER A 63 10.07 -6.39 9.18
C SER A 63 11.02 -6.09 8.02
N GLY A 64 10.89 -4.92 7.36
CA GLY A 64 11.55 -4.61 6.10
C GLY A 64 10.82 -5.15 4.88
N THR A 65 9.59 -5.64 5.04
CA THR A 65 8.71 -6.01 3.93
C THR A 65 7.59 -4.98 3.87
N SER A 66 7.82 -3.87 3.18
CA SER A 66 6.91 -2.73 3.19
C SER A 66 5.52 -3.13 2.65
N PRO A 67 4.44 -2.75 3.35
CA PRO A 67 3.08 -2.82 2.83
C PRO A 67 2.77 -1.65 1.88
N GLY A 68 3.71 -0.72 1.70
CA GLY A 68 3.44 0.59 1.13
C GLY A 68 2.80 1.45 2.20
N VAL A 69 1.57 1.88 1.96
CA VAL A 69 0.84 2.74 2.87
C VAL A 69 0.10 1.93 3.93
N ILE A 70 0.17 2.36 5.19
CA ILE A 70 -0.66 1.81 6.27
C ILE A 70 -2.00 2.54 6.27
N ASP A 71 -3.06 1.80 5.95
CA ASP A 71 -4.43 2.31 5.79
C ASP A 71 -5.50 1.40 6.44
N GLY A 72 -5.08 0.23 6.96
CA GLY A 72 -5.94 -0.79 7.52
C GLY A 72 -6.77 -1.59 6.52
N PHE A 73 -6.62 -1.38 5.21
CA PHE A 73 -7.38 -2.10 4.18
C PHE A 73 -6.70 -3.40 3.74
N LYS A 74 -7.51 -4.47 3.60
CA LYS A 74 -7.06 -5.66 2.88
C LYS A 74 -7.22 -5.44 1.37
N GLY A 75 -6.26 -4.75 0.76
CA GLY A 75 -6.14 -4.54 -0.68
C GLY A 75 -4.97 -5.30 -1.30
N GLY A 76 -4.71 -5.04 -2.59
CA GLY A 76 -3.64 -5.70 -3.34
C GLY A 76 -2.24 -5.46 -2.77
N MET A 77 -1.97 -4.28 -2.19
CA MET A 77 -0.68 -4.00 -1.54
C MET A 77 -0.46 -4.86 -0.30
N SER A 78 -1.47 -4.99 0.57
CA SER A 78 -1.42 -5.84 1.77
C SER A 78 -1.21 -7.33 1.40
N GLU A 79 -1.97 -7.84 0.43
CA GLU A 79 -1.80 -9.21 -0.07
C GLU A 79 -0.40 -9.42 -0.67
N SER A 80 0.08 -8.48 -1.47
CA SER A 80 1.41 -8.54 -2.06
C SER A 80 2.53 -8.50 -1.02
N ALA A 81 2.35 -7.76 0.08
CA ALA A 81 3.32 -7.68 1.16
C ALA A 81 3.36 -8.99 1.97
N ILE A 82 2.22 -9.63 2.19
CA ILE A 82 2.17 -10.97 2.79
C ILE A 82 2.90 -11.98 1.90
N LYS A 83 2.65 -12.00 0.58
CA LYS A 83 3.39 -12.86 -0.37
C LYS A 83 4.89 -12.64 -0.34
N ALA A 84 5.32 -11.39 -0.24
CA ALA A 84 6.74 -11.06 -0.14
C ALA A 84 7.36 -11.53 1.18
N PHE A 85 6.62 -11.45 2.29
CA PHE A 85 7.03 -11.93 3.60
C PHE A 85 7.10 -13.47 3.62
N GLU A 86 6.07 -14.16 3.12
CA GLU A 86 6.06 -15.63 2.94
C GLU A 86 7.26 -16.10 2.15
N ARG A 87 7.55 -15.46 1.00
CA ARG A 87 8.72 -15.78 0.17
C ARG A 87 10.03 -15.61 0.94
N ARG A 88 10.15 -14.57 1.77
CA ARG A 88 11.36 -14.32 2.57
C ARG A 88 11.56 -15.38 3.65
N GLU A 89 10.47 -15.76 4.32
CA GLU A 89 10.50 -16.74 5.42
C GLU A 89 10.46 -18.20 4.93
N GLY A 90 10.28 -18.41 3.62
CA GLY A 90 10.21 -19.75 3.01
C GLY A 90 8.89 -20.48 3.27
N LEU A 91 7.79 -19.72 3.42
CA LEU A 91 6.43 -20.25 3.54
C LEU A 91 5.80 -20.45 2.16
N VAL A 92 4.63 -21.12 2.13
CA VAL A 92 3.79 -21.15 0.92
C VAL A 92 3.41 -19.72 0.55
N ILE A 93 3.61 -19.34 -0.72
CA ILE A 93 3.33 -17.99 -1.21
C ILE A 93 1.89 -17.94 -1.73
N ASP A 94 0.93 -17.64 -0.86
CA ASP A 94 -0.48 -17.50 -1.21
C ASP A 94 -1.08 -16.13 -0.84
N GLY A 95 -0.38 -15.33 -0.04
CA GLY A 95 -0.80 -13.99 0.37
C GLY A 95 -1.89 -13.99 1.44
N VAL A 96 -2.08 -15.12 2.12
CA VAL A 96 -3.10 -15.31 3.14
C VAL A 96 -2.47 -15.13 4.51
N LEU A 97 -3.12 -14.34 5.38
CA LEU A 97 -2.71 -14.35 6.77
C LEU A 97 -3.13 -15.69 7.40
N ASP A 98 -2.14 -16.53 7.71
CA ASP A 98 -2.32 -17.76 8.46
C ASP A 98 -1.54 -17.73 9.79
N GLN A 99 -1.58 -18.85 10.53
CA GLN A 99 -0.87 -18.95 11.81
C GLN A 99 0.66 -18.86 11.64
N GLN A 100 1.21 -19.39 10.54
CA GLN A 100 2.66 -19.41 10.31
C GLN A 100 3.17 -17.99 10.05
N VAL A 101 2.50 -17.25 9.16
CA VAL A 101 2.77 -15.83 8.90
C VAL A 101 2.63 -15.02 10.19
N TRP A 102 1.54 -15.21 10.93
CA TRP A 102 1.29 -14.49 12.18
C TRP A 102 2.38 -14.71 13.24
N ASP A 103 2.82 -15.97 13.44
CA ASP A 103 3.86 -16.33 14.39
C ASP A 103 5.21 -15.69 14.01
N LEU A 104 5.55 -15.68 12.72
CA LEU A 104 6.77 -15.07 12.19
C LEU A 104 6.75 -13.54 12.22
N LEU A 105 5.57 -12.91 12.30
CA LEU A 105 5.44 -11.47 12.50
C LEU A 105 5.61 -11.05 13.97
N GLN A 106 5.42 -11.94 14.95
CA GLN A 106 5.50 -11.60 16.38
C GLN A 106 6.84 -11.00 16.83
N PRO A 107 8.02 -11.41 16.31
CA PRO A 107 9.29 -10.77 16.63
C PRO A 107 9.34 -9.26 16.31
N TYR A 108 8.47 -8.75 15.45
CA TYR A 108 8.38 -7.32 15.10
C TYR A 108 7.38 -6.54 15.97
N ALA A 109 6.71 -7.21 16.91
CA ALA A 109 5.77 -6.63 17.86
C ALA A 109 6.44 -6.20 19.19
N THR A 110 7.72 -5.84 19.18
CA THR A 110 8.51 -5.49 20.38
C THR A 110 8.14 -4.13 21.01
N GLN A 111 7.41 -3.30 20.28
CA GLN A 111 6.88 -2.01 20.72
C GLN A 111 5.39 -1.94 20.39
N GLY A 112 4.64 -1.09 21.10
CA GLY A 112 3.23 -0.81 20.77
C GLY A 112 3.05 -0.41 19.30
N MET A 113 1.91 -0.75 18.71
CA MET A 113 1.60 -0.47 17.30
C MET A 113 1.42 1.03 17.03
N THR A 114 0.96 1.76 18.04
CA THR A 114 0.60 3.18 17.96
C THR A 114 1.27 4.00 19.06
N MET A 115 1.44 5.31 18.82
CA MET A 115 1.95 6.25 19.81
C MET A 115 1.17 7.56 19.79
N ASN A 116 1.26 8.31 20.89
CA ASN A 116 0.82 9.71 20.91
C ASN A 116 1.88 10.59 20.24
N TYR A 117 1.45 11.45 19.34
CA TYR A 117 2.28 12.46 18.71
C TYR A 117 1.62 13.83 18.87
N THR A 118 2.37 14.79 19.41
CA THR A 118 1.92 16.19 19.46
C THR A 118 2.41 16.90 18.22
N ILE A 119 1.48 17.37 17.40
CA ILE A 119 1.77 18.12 16.18
C ILE A 119 2.56 19.37 16.55
N THR A 120 3.70 19.54 15.92
CA THR A 120 4.62 20.65 16.17
C THR A 120 4.35 21.80 15.20
N GLN A 121 4.91 22.97 15.50
CA GLN A 121 4.84 24.10 14.57
C GLN A 121 5.50 23.76 13.22
N SER A 122 6.60 23.02 13.23
CA SER A 122 7.32 22.61 12.01
C SER A 122 6.47 21.72 11.10
N ASP A 123 5.52 20.96 11.64
CA ASP A 123 4.64 20.11 10.82
C ASP A 123 3.64 20.94 10.00
N ALA A 124 3.33 22.16 10.44
CA ALA A 124 2.45 23.10 9.73
C ALA A 124 3.24 24.11 8.86
N GLU A 125 4.56 24.05 8.85
CA GLU A 125 5.42 24.93 8.07
C GLU A 125 5.77 24.34 6.69
N GLY A 126 5.95 25.24 5.72
CA GLY A 126 6.38 24.89 4.37
C GLY A 126 5.32 24.17 3.53
N LEU A 127 4.05 24.26 3.91
CA LEU A 127 2.93 23.72 3.14
C LEU A 127 2.58 24.64 1.96
N VAL A 128 1.99 24.05 0.91
CA VAL A 128 1.42 24.75 -0.24
C VAL A 128 -0.07 24.46 -0.35
N ASP A 129 -0.87 25.38 -0.89
CA ASP A 129 -2.32 25.20 -0.93
C ASP A 129 -2.76 24.04 -1.84
N ALA A 130 -2.06 23.86 -2.96
CA ALA A 130 -2.30 22.79 -3.92
C ALA A 130 -1.08 22.59 -4.82
N ILE A 131 -1.01 21.39 -5.42
CA ILE A 131 -0.07 21.08 -6.49
C ILE A 131 -0.80 21.20 -7.83
N PRO A 132 -0.42 22.14 -8.72
CA PRO A 132 -1.06 22.28 -10.02
C PRO A 132 -0.73 21.07 -10.91
N THR A 133 -1.58 20.79 -11.90
CA THR A 133 -1.34 19.72 -12.87
C THR A 133 -0.47 20.18 -14.04
N ASP A 134 -0.53 21.47 -14.39
CA ASP A 134 0.26 22.07 -15.46
C ASP A 134 1.74 22.23 -15.07
N TYR A 135 2.65 21.84 -15.96
CA TYR A 135 4.09 21.86 -15.70
C TYR A 135 4.67 23.26 -15.68
N ALA A 136 4.12 24.22 -16.42
CA ALA A 136 4.55 25.61 -16.35
C ALA A 136 4.16 26.23 -15.00
N GLU A 137 2.97 25.89 -14.48
CA GLU A 137 2.56 26.27 -13.13
C GLU A 137 3.43 25.58 -12.07
N LYS A 138 3.69 24.27 -12.17
CA LYS A 138 4.62 23.56 -11.28
C LYS A 138 6.01 24.20 -11.26
N ALA A 139 6.54 24.55 -12.43
CA ALA A 139 7.86 25.19 -12.57
C ALA A 139 7.91 26.62 -11.99
N ALA A 140 6.76 27.27 -11.81
CA ALA A 140 6.66 28.60 -11.18
C ALA A 140 6.51 28.52 -9.65
N MET A 141 6.29 27.34 -9.07
CA MET A 141 6.20 27.16 -7.63
C MET A 141 7.57 27.37 -6.96
N SER A 142 7.55 27.67 -5.66
CA SER A 142 8.78 27.70 -4.85
C SER A 142 9.30 26.30 -4.50
N ALA A 143 8.39 25.35 -4.29
CA ALA A 143 8.68 23.95 -3.98
C ALA A 143 7.46 23.08 -4.30
N MET A 144 7.71 21.81 -4.61
CA MET A 144 6.66 20.78 -4.71
C MET A 144 6.39 20.19 -3.31
N ALA A 145 6.03 21.05 -2.36
CA ALA A 145 5.92 20.71 -0.94
C ALA A 145 4.62 19.96 -0.60
N TYR A 146 4.45 19.56 0.66
CA TYR A 146 3.20 18.94 1.14
C TYR A 146 2.04 19.94 1.09
N THR A 147 0.83 19.42 0.86
CA THR A 147 -0.41 20.21 0.82
C THR A 147 -1.13 20.29 2.16
N SER A 148 -0.79 19.40 3.10
CA SER A 148 -1.40 19.37 4.43
C SER A 148 -0.49 18.80 5.51
N VAL A 149 -0.84 19.08 6.77
CA VAL A 149 -0.22 18.41 7.94
C VAL A 149 -0.47 16.90 7.89
N ALA A 150 -1.66 16.47 7.47
CA ALA A 150 -2.00 15.04 7.37
C ALA A 150 -1.06 14.32 6.39
N GLU A 151 -0.84 14.88 5.21
CA GLU A 151 0.05 14.33 4.20
C GLU A 151 1.51 14.26 4.69
N LYS A 152 2.01 15.36 5.30
CA LYS A 152 3.37 15.42 5.84
C LYS A 152 3.60 14.40 6.96
N LEU A 153 2.60 14.20 7.82
CA LEU A 153 2.66 13.19 8.87
C LEU A 153 2.44 11.77 8.32
N GLY A 154 1.65 11.62 7.25
CA GLY A 154 1.46 10.37 6.52
C GLY A 154 2.78 9.86 5.97
N GLU A 155 3.53 10.72 5.30
CA GLU A 155 4.89 10.43 4.86
C GLU A 155 5.81 10.01 6.02
N ARG A 156 5.80 10.75 7.14
CA ARG A 156 6.68 10.48 8.29
C ARG A 156 6.37 9.15 8.99
N PHE A 157 5.10 8.79 9.09
CA PHE A 157 4.63 7.61 9.83
C PHE A 157 4.12 6.49 8.91
N HIS A 158 4.46 6.54 7.62
CA HIS A 158 4.06 5.60 6.56
C HIS A 158 2.55 5.34 6.52
N MET A 159 1.74 6.36 6.79
CA MET A 159 0.29 6.27 6.87
C MET A 159 -0.39 6.92 5.66
N ASP A 160 -1.57 6.41 5.33
CA ASP A 160 -2.51 7.13 4.47
C ASP A 160 -2.99 8.39 5.21
N ASP A 161 -3.07 9.51 4.52
CA ASP A 161 -3.45 10.81 5.09
C ASP A 161 -4.89 10.80 5.60
N LYS A 162 -5.81 10.14 4.89
CA LYS A 162 -7.19 9.92 5.34
C LYS A 162 -7.23 8.94 6.51
N PHE A 163 -6.32 7.96 6.58
CA PHE A 163 -6.23 7.06 7.73
C PHE A 163 -5.76 7.76 9.01
N ILE A 164 -4.86 8.76 8.92
CA ILE A 164 -4.54 9.64 10.06
C ILE A 164 -5.81 10.30 10.60
N SER A 165 -6.62 10.87 9.70
CA SER A 165 -7.88 11.52 10.09
C SER A 165 -8.89 10.53 10.66
N PHE A 166 -9.00 9.34 10.06
CA PHE A 166 -9.87 8.26 10.54
C PHE A 166 -9.54 7.80 11.96
N LEU A 167 -8.26 7.64 12.27
CA LEU A 167 -7.81 7.18 13.59
C LEU A 167 -7.94 8.24 14.69
N ASN A 168 -8.10 9.51 14.30
CA ASN A 168 -8.15 10.67 15.19
C ASN A 168 -9.47 11.45 15.04
N PRO A 169 -10.62 10.79 15.27
CA PRO A 169 -11.92 11.40 15.02
C PRO A 169 -12.12 12.64 15.91
N GLY A 170 -12.47 13.76 15.27
CA GLY A 170 -12.77 15.01 15.96
C GLY A 170 -11.56 15.81 16.47
N VAL A 171 -10.33 15.37 16.17
CA VAL A 171 -9.10 16.12 16.50
C VAL A 171 -8.65 16.92 15.30
N ALA A 172 -8.49 18.25 15.47
CA ALA A 172 -7.94 19.11 14.42
C ALA A 172 -6.44 18.83 14.23
N LEU A 173 -5.98 18.66 12.98
CA LEU A 173 -4.58 18.42 12.64
C LEU A 173 -3.78 19.72 12.57
N VAL A 174 -3.61 20.38 13.71
CA VAL A 174 -2.92 21.66 13.86
C VAL A 174 -1.87 21.60 14.97
N PRO A 175 -0.85 22.48 14.97
CA PRO A 175 0.15 22.52 16.03
C PRO A 175 -0.47 22.58 17.44
N GLY A 176 0.07 21.77 18.35
CA GLY A 176 -0.41 21.61 19.73
C GLY A 176 -1.42 20.47 19.93
N SER A 177 -2.10 20.01 18.87
CA SER A 177 -2.98 18.83 18.96
C SER A 177 -2.16 17.57 19.21
N THR A 178 -2.69 16.66 20.04
CA THR A 178 -2.11 15.33 20.23
C THR A 178 -2.96 14.29 19.51
N ILE A 179 -2.34 13.54 18.61
CA ILE A 179 -2.95 12.52 17.77
C ILE A 179 -2.30 11.15 18.00
N LYS A 180 -2.99 10.08 17.59
CA LYS A 180 -2.48 8.72 17.45
C LYS A 180 -1.88 8.55 16.05
N VAL A 181 -0.66 8.06 16.00
CA VAL A 181 0.06 7.69 14.77
C VAL A 181 0.66 6.30 14.91
N MET A 182 1.07 5.70 13.79
CA MET A 182 1.74 4.40 13.78
C MET A 182 3.18 4.52 14.29
N VAL A 183 3.63 3.48 14.98
CA VAL A 183 5.05 3.29 15.29
C VAL A 183 5.63 2.39 14.20
N THR A 184 6.25 3.01 13.19
CA THR A 184 6.80 2.32 12.01
C THR A 184 8.24 1.86 12.20
N ALA A 185 8.76 1.17 11.18
CA ALA A 185 10.15 0.78 11.07
C ALA A 185 11.09 1.98 11.21
N GLN A 186 12.22 1.74 11.87
CA GLN A 186 13.35 2.65 11.74
C GLN A 186 14.07 2.35 10.41
N PRO A 187 14.56 3.37 9.68
CA PRO A 187 15.22 3.16 8.41
C PRO A 187 16.38 2.15 8.52
N ILE A 188 16.32 1.10 7.71
CA ILE A 188 17.34 0.07 7.58
C ILE A 188 18.55 0.68 6.85
N LYS A 189 19.72 0.65 7.51
CA LYS A 189 20.96 1.27 6.99
C LYS A 189 21.97 0.26 6.43
N LYS A 190 21.51 -0.97 6.18
CA LYS A 190 22.39 -2.06 5.74
C LYS A 190 22.67 -1.90 4.25
N GLN A 191 23.95 -1.97 3.85
CA GLN A 191 24.31 -1.88 2.44
C GLN A 191 23.75 -3.06 1.64
N VAL A 192 23.25 -2.76 0.44
CA VAL A 192 22.74 -3.75 -0.52
C VAL A 192 23.59 -3.74 -1.79
N THR A 193 23.84 -4.92 -2.35
CA THR A 193 24.66 -5.10 -3.54
C THR A 193 23.85 -5.51 -4.77
N ARG A 194 22.66 -6.07 -4.58
CA ARG A 194 21.76 -6.49 -5.67
C ARG A 194 20.35 -6.02 -5.39
N ILE A 195 19.73 -5.38 -6.37
CA ILE A 195 18.30 -5.05 -6.41
C ILE A 195 17.66 -5.88 -7.52
N ILE A 196 16.50 -6.45 -7.24
CA ILE A 196 15.68 -7.17 -8.22
C ILE A 196 14.35 -6.42 -8.34
N VAL A 197 14.00 -6.05 -9.56
CA VAL A 197 12.73 -5.43 -9.93
C VAL A 197 11.83 -6.49 -10.57
N ASP A 198 10.78 -6.87 -9.86
CA ASP A 198 9.79 -7.87 -10.28
C ASP A 198 8.54 -7.18 -10.80
N LYS A 199 8.38 -7.22 -12.13
CA LYS A 199 7.23 -6.62 -12.80
C LYS A 199 5.94 -7.42 -12.62
N ALA A 200 6.06 -8.74 -12.45
CA ALA A 200 4.91 -9.63 -12.34
C ALA A 200 4.24 -9.47 -10.97
N THR A 201 5.03 -9.35 -9.91
CA THR A 201 4.51 -9.14 -8.55
C THR A 201 4.46 -7.68 -8.12
N ARG A 202 4.99 -6.75 -8.94
CA ARG A 202 5.07 -5.30 -8.66
C ARG A 202 5.84 -5.01 -7.37
N ARG A 203 7.01 -5.62 -7.25
CA ARG A 203 7.88 -5.52 -6.07
C ARG A 203 9.33 -5.23 -6.43
N VAL A 204 10.02 -4.56 -5.52
CA VAL A 204 11.48 -4.33 -5.58
C VAL A 204 12.10 -4.92 -4.33
N ALA A 205 12.96 -5.93 -4.50
CA ALA A 205 13.68 -6.57 -3.42
C ALA A 205 15.16 -6.19 -3.46
N ALA A 206 15.77 -5.89 -2.31
CA ALA A 206 17.21 -5.64 -2.22
C ALA A 206 17.91 -6.63 -1.30
N TYR A 207 19.10 -7.07 -1.72
CA TYR A 207 19.88 -8.13 -1.12
C TYR A 207 21.27 -7.64 -0.76
N ASP A 208 21.80 -8.16 0.36
CA ASP A 208 23.18 -7.92 0.76
C ASP A 208 24.18 -8.75 -0.08
N ALA A 209 25.47 -8.58 0.21
CA ALA A 209 26.55 -9.29 -0.47
C ALA A 209 26.54 -10.82 -0.23
N GLN A 210 25.80 -11.30 0.78
CA GLN A 210 25.63 -12.71 1.07
C GLN A 210 24.39 -13.31 0.39
N GLY A 211 23.63 -12.50 -0.35
CA GLY A 211 22.38 -12.93 -0.99
C GLY A 211 21.20 -13.00 -0.02
N LYS A 212 21.31 -12.45 1.19
CA LYS A 212 20.18 -12.36 2.12
C LYS A 212 19.33 -11.13 1.76
N MET A 213 18.02 -11.34 1.63
CA MET A 213 17.06 -10.25 1.45
C MET A 213 17.13 -9.31 2.65
N VAL A 214 17.28 -8.02 2.38
CA VAL A 214 17.34 -6.95 3.39
C VAL A 214 16.00 -6.23 3.46
N VAL A 215 15.45 -5.89 2.29
CA VAL A 215 14.17 -5.19 2.16
C VAL A 215 13.40 -5.66 0.94
N ASP A 216 12.08 -5.44 0.97
CA ASP A 216 11.18 -5.65 -0.15
C ASP A 216 10.04 -4.63 -0.14
N TYR A 217 9.87 -3.90 -1.24
CA TYR A 217 8.95 -2.76 -1.37
C TYR A 217 7.91 -2.97 -2.47
N PRO A 218 6.66 -2.49 -2.29
CA PRO A 218 5.70 -2.36 -3.38
C PRO A 218 6.19 -1.31 -4.37
N ALA A 219 5.97 -1.57 -5.64
CA ALA A 219 6.41 -0.66 -6.69
C ALA A 219 5.40 -0.55 -7.82
N THR A 220 5.30 0.64 -8.40
CA THR A 220 4.77 0.76 -9.76
C THR A 220 5.91 0.54 -10.74
N VAL A 221 5.69 -0.33 -11.72
CA VAL A 221 6.62 -0.60 -12.83
C VAL A 221 5.99 -0.18 -14.15
N GLY A 222 6.75 -0.21 -15.24
CA GLY A 222 6.27 0.16 -16.57
C GLY A 222 5.13 -0.73 -17.05
N SER A 223 4.17 -0.13 -17.76
CA SER A 223 3.07 -0.86 -18.41
C SER A 223 3.55 -1.65 -19.63
N ASP A 224 2.70 -2.50 -20.21
CA ASP A 224 2.99 -3.12 -21.51
C ASP A 224 3.16 -2.09 -22.63
N ALA A 225 2.48 -0.94 -22.55
CA ALA A 225 2.61 0.15 -23.52
C ALA A 225 3.92 0.94 -23.37
N THR A 226 4.48 0.96 -22.15
CA THR A 226 5.69 1.70 -21.77
C THR A 226 6.54 0.85 -20.81
N PRO A 227 7.14 -0.25 -21.32
CA PRO A 227 7.74 -1.25 -20.46
C PRO A 227 9.00 -0.73 -19.79
N SER A 228 9.18 -1.11 -18.51
CA SER A 228 10.46 -0.93 -17.85
C SER A 228 11.58 -1.64 -18.62
N PRO A 229 12.85 -1.22 -18.45
CA PRO A 229 13.99 -1.87 -19.07
C PRO A 229 14.05 -3.37 -18.76
N ALA A 230 14.78 -4.11 -19.58
CA ALA A 230 15.08 -5.52 -19.34
C ALA A 230 16.58 -5.71 -19.04
N GLY A 231 16.88 -6.72 -18.24
CA GLY A 231 18.25 -7.15 -17.96
C GLY A 231 18.92 -6.39 -16.82
N ASN A 232 20.26 -6.40 -16.86
CA ASN A 232 21.10 -5.95 -15.76
C ASN A 232 21.62 -4.53 -15.96
N HIS A 233 21.46 -3.73 -14.91
CA HIS A 233 21.92 -2.36 -14.79
C HIS A 233 22.68 -2.18 -13.49
N THR A 234 23.20 -0.98 -13.28
CA THR A 234 23.90 -0.59 -12.06
C THR A 234 23.39 0.77 -11.60
N VAL A 235 23.33 0.98 -10.29
CA VAL A 235 23.13 2.32 -9.75
C VAL A 235 24.32 3.19 -10.16
N VAL A 236 24.05 4.37 -10.72
CA VAL A 236 25.07 5.34 -11.12
C VAL A 236 25.27 6.35 -10.00
N THR A 237 24.19 7.01 -9.60
CA THR A 237 24.20 8.02 -8.54
C THR A 237 22.84 8.07 -7.84
N VAL A 238 22.80 8.72 -6.68
CA VAL A 238 21.58 9.07 -5.97
C VAL A 238 21.48 10.58 -5.94
N ALA A 239 20.30 11.12 -6.22
CA ALA A 239 19.95 12.52 -6.00
C ALA A 239 18.82 12.58 -4.96
N LEU A 240 19.10 13.25 -3.84
CA LEU A 240 18.11 13.55 -2.81
C LEU A 240 17.48 14.90 -3.12
N ASP A 241 16.17 14.99 -2.90
CA ASP A 241 15.35 16.17 -3.14
C ASP A 241 15.64 16.81 -4.52
N PRO A 242 15.52 16.04 -5.63
CA PRO A 242 15.93 16.50 -6.96
C PRO A 242 14.93 17.49 -7.56
N THR A 243 15.43 18.41 -8.39
CA THR A 243 14.57 19.11 -9.37
C THR A 243 14.14 18.14 -10.47
N TYR A 244 13.03 18.43 -11.16
CA TYR A 244 12.60 17.65 -12.33
C TYR A 244 12.66 18.48 -13.60
N THR A 245 13.35 17.98 -14.64
CA THR A 245 13.40 18.63 -15.95
C THR A 245 12.31 18.08 -16.85
N TYR A 246 11.30 18.90 -17.14
CA TYR A 246 10.28 18.61 -18.14
C TYR A 246 10.76 19.13 -19.50
N ASN A 247 10.85 18.25 -20.50
CA ASN A 247 11.18 18.61 -21.87
C ASN A 247 10.08 18.12 -22.83
N PRO A 248 9.33 19.04 -23.48
CA PRO A 248 8.20 18.66 -24.32
C PRO A 248 8.57 17.87 -25.58
N ASN A 249 9.85 17.87 -25.98
CA ASN A 249 10.34 17.10 -27.13
C ASN A 249 10.73 15.65 -26.78
N ILE A 250 10.78 15.30 -25.50
CA ILE A 250 11.24 13.98 -25.03
C ILE A 250 10.20 13.33 -24.11
N ASN A 251 9.56 14.11 -23.23
CA ASN A 251 8.48 13.63 -22.36
C ASN A 251 7.17 13.52 -23.15
N PHE A 252 6.44 14.61 -23.20
CA PHE A 252 5.18 14.81 -23.91
C PHE A 252 4.95 16.31 -24.01
N LYS A 253 4.11 16.75 -24.95
CA LYS A 253 3.72 18.15 -25.05
C LYS A 253 2.41 18.40 -24.29
N GLN A 254 2.51 19.03 -23.13
CA GLN A 254 1.35 19.54 -22.38
C GLN A 254 0.88 20.88 -22.95
N GLY A 255 -0.37 20.91 -23.42
CA GLY A 255 -0.97 22.08 -24.04
C GLY A 255 -0.10 22.62 -25.19
N ASN A 256 0.21 23.91 -25.14
CA ASN A 256 1.05 24.59 -26.14
C ASN A 256 2.49 24.83 -25.65
N ASN A 257 2.94 24.15 -24.59
CA ASN A 257 4.28 24.39 -24.06
C ASN A 257 5.36 23.71 -24.90
N ASP A 258 6.21 24.52 -25.54
CA ASP A 258 7.37 24.08 -26.32
C ASP A 258 8.71 24.32 -25.59
N LYS A 259 8.67 24.78 -24.34
CA LYS A 259 9.86 25.12 -23.55
C LYS A 259 10.22 24.01 -22.57
N VAL A 260 11.53 23.81 -22.40
CA VAL A 260 12.07 23.02 -21.28
C VAL A 260 11.81 23.78 -19.98
N LEU A 261 11.28 23.09 -18.99
CA LEU A 261 10.94 23.63 -17.68
C LEU A 261 11.69 22.87 -16.58
N ILE A 262 12.03 23.58 -15.51
CA ILE A 262 12.61 23.00 -14.30
C ILE A 262 11.56 23.13 -13.21
N VAL A 263 11.02 21.99 -12.79
CA VAL A 263 10.12 21.88 -11.65
C VAL A 263 10.97 21.85 -10.37
N PRO A 264 10.64 22.66 -9.35
CA PRO A 264 11.40 22.71 -8.10
C PRO A 264 11.28 21.37 -7.34
N PRO A 265 12.19 21.11 -6.39
CA PRO A 265 12.17 19.86 -5.63
C PRO A 265 11.00 19.80 -4.64
N GLY A 266 10.69 18.58 -4.20
CA GLY A 266 9.79 18.33 -3.09
C GLY A 266 9.11 16.96 -3.14
N PRO A 267 8.47 16.53 -2.04
CA PRO A 267 7.79 15.24 -1.94
C PRO A 267 6.69 15.04 -2.99
N ASN A 268 6.07 16.13 -3.43
CA ASN A 268 5.05 16.12 -4.47
C ASN A 268 5.59 16.31 -5.89
N GLY A 269 6.92 16.29 -6.05
CA GLY A 269 7.56 16.35 -7.36
C GLY A 269 7.25 15.12 -8.21
N PRO A 270 7.38 15.19 -9.54
CA PRO A 270 7.10 14.05 -10.43
C PRO A 270 7.91 12.78 -10.10
N VAL A 271 9.11 12.93 -9.53
CA VAL A 271 9.98 11.83 -9.11
C VAL A 271 10.08 11.70 -7.58
N GLY A 272 9.19 12.38 -6.84
CA GLY A 272 9.23 12.43 -5.39
C GLY A 272 10.50 13.11 -4.85
N ASN A 273 10.87 12.74 -3.63
CA ASN A 273 12.02 13.32 -2.92
C ASN A 273 13.35 12.58 -3.16
N VAL A 274 13.38 11.55 -4.02
CA VAL A 274 14.56 10.72 -4.27
C VAL A 274 14.58 10.23 -5.71
N TRP A 275 15.75 10.31 -6.34
CA TRP A 275 16.06 9.66 -7.62
C TRP A 275 17.31 8.79 -7.49
N ILE A 276 17.19 7.50 -7.79
CA ILE A 276 18.29 6.54 -7.89
C ILE A 276 18.52 6.28 -9.39
N ASP A 277 19.57 6.88 -9.93
CA ASP A 277 19.90 6.84 -11.36
C ASP A 277 20.48 5.48 -11.76
N LEU A 278 20.07 4.96 -12.91
CA LEU A 278 20.54 3.68 -13.43
C LEU A 278 21.47 3.87 -14.63
N SER A 279 22.31 2.86 -14.90
CA SER A 279 23.21 2.87 -16.06
C SER A 279 22.47 2.82 -17.40
N LYS A 280 21.20 2.42 -17.39
CA LYS A 280 20.27 2.63 -18.51
C LYS A 280 19.86 4.11 -18.53
N PRO A 281 20.23 4.88 -19.58
CA PRO A 281 19.87 6.29 -19.66
C PRO A 281 18.37 6.51 -19.52
N THR A 282 17.98 7.58 -18.80
CA THR A 282 16.60 8.05 -18.54
C THR A 282 15.77 7.23 -17.55
N TYR A 283 16.27 6.09 -17.06
CA TYR A 283 15.56 5.25 -16.10
C TYR A 283 16.12 5.36 -14.69
N GLY A 284 15.22 5.29 -13.71
CA GLY A 284 15.55 5.38 -12.29
C GLY A 284 14.58 4.61 -11.42
N ILE A 285 14.99 4.41 -10.16
CA ILE A 285 14.10 4.06 -9.06
C ILE A 285 13.86 5.34 -8.26
N HIS A 286 12.62 5.71 -8.01
CA HIS A 286 12.30 7.02 -7.43
C HIS A 286 11.06 7.00 -6.54
N GLY A 287 10.86 8.08 -5.79
CA GLY A 287 9.68 8.26 -4.93
C GLY A 287 8.42 8.65 -5.73
N THR A 288 7.30 8.88 -5.05
CA THR A 288 6.05 9.24 -5.70
C THR A 288 5.21 10.20 -4.87
N PRO A 289 4.51 11.17 -5.50
CA PRO A 289 3.56 12.03 -4.81
C PRO A 289 2.28 11.29 -4.35
N THR A 290 2.02 10.09 -4.87
CA THR A 290 0.75 9.38 -4.68
C THR A 290 0.97 7.94 -4.18
N PRO A 291 1.53 7.76 -2.97
CA PRO A 291 1.94 6.45 -2.47
C PRO A 291 0.77 5.45 -2.34
N SER A 292 -0.45 5.90 -2.10
CA SER A 292 -1.64 5.04 -2.03
C SER A 292 -2.06 4.48 -3.40
N LYS A 293 -1.56 5.04 -4.51
CA LYS A 293 -1.89 4.61 -5.87
C LYS A 293 -0.86 3.69 -6.51
N LEU A 294 0.14 3.17 -5.78
CA LEU A 294 1.21 2.34 -6.35
C LEU A 294 0.72 1.12 -7.16
N PHE A 295 -0.43 0.56 -6.80
CA PHE A 295 -1.01 -0.62 -7.47
C PHE A 295 -2.12 -0.28 -8.48
N VAL A 296 -2.57 0.98 -8.52
CA VAL A 296 -3.61 1.45 -9.45
C VAL A 296 -2.96 2.11 -10.66
N ASN A 297 -1.91 2.90 -10.41
CA ASN A 297 -1.18 3.59 -11.45
C ASN A 297 -0.31 2.64 -12.27
N GLN A 298 -0.08 3.02 -13.52
CA GLN A 298 1.00 2.50 -14.34
C GLN A 298 2.05 3.59 -14.53
N SER A 299 3.31 3.19 -14.65
CA SER A 299 4.39 4.13 -14.98
C SER A 299 4.73 4.07 -16.45
N ASN A 300 5.41 5.10 -16.96
CA ASN A 300 6.09 5.04 -18.25
C ASN A 300 7.50 4.45 -18.11
N GLY A 301 7.62 3.29 -17.46
CA GLY A 301 8.86 2.51 -17.45
C GLY A 301 9.80 2.70 -16.25
N CYS A 302 9.76 3.83 -15.53
CA CYS A 302 10.51 4.00 -14.28
C CYS A 302 9.91 3.22 -13.11
N VAL A 303 10.70 2.96 -12.07
CA VAL A 303 10.24 2.22 -10.88
C VAL A 303 9.87 3.22 -9.79
N ARG A 304 8.59 3.25 -9.40
CA ARG A 304 8.08 4.16 -8.37
C ARG A 304 7.91 3.41 -7.06
N LEU A 305 8.42 3.98 -5.98
CA LEU A 305 8.21 3.54 -4.61
C LEU A 305 7.51 4.67 -3.84
N THR A 306 7.04 4.39 -2.62
CA THR A 306 6.75 5.47 -1.68
C THR A 306 8.03 6.29 -1.46
N ASN A 307 7.87 7.58 -1.14
CA ASN A 307 9.03 8.45 -0.91
C ASN A 307 9.91 7.95 0.25
N TRP A 308 9.33 7.42 1.33
CA TRP A 308 10.08 6.81 2.44
C TRP A 308 10.85 5.55 2.05
N ASP A 309 10.24 4.64 1.26
CA ASP A 309 10.90 3.43 0.78
C ASP A 309 12.03 3.77 -0.20
N ALA A 310 11.81 4.74 -1.10
CA ALA A 310 12.84 5.24 -2.00
C ALA A 310 14.02 5.85 -1.23
N ARG A 311 13.74 6.62 -0.17
CA ARG A 311 14.77 7.25 0.67
C ARG A 311 15.54 6.26 1.51
N GLU A 312 14.88 5.21 2.02
CA GLU A 312 15.55 4.09 2.68
C GLU A 312 16.49 3.38 1.69
N LEU A 313 16.00 3.00 0.51
CA LEU A 313 16.80 2.34 -0.52
C LEU A 313 18.00 3.18 -0.95
N ALA A 314 17.81 4.48 -1.15
CA ALA A 314 18.87 5.42 -1.49
C ALA A 314 20.02 5.42 -0.46
N GLY A 315 19.71 5.21 0.83
CA GLY A 315 20.71 5.08 1.90
C GLY A 315 21.46 3.74 1.91
N MET A 316 20.96 2.73 1.21
CA MET A 316 21.53 1.37 1.18
C MET A 316 22.36 1.07 -0.07
N VAL A 317 22.15 1.80 -1.17
CA VAL A 317 22.83 1.57 -2.45
C VAL A 317 24.19 2.27 -2.54
N LYS A 318 25.05 1.78 -3.43
CA LYS A 318 26.34 2.40 -3.76
C LYS A 318 26.52 2.51 -5.27
N GLY A 319 26.75 3.73 -5.74
CA GLY A 319 27.02 4.03 -7.16
C GLY A 319 28.20 3.21 -7.71
N GLY A 320 28.02 2.67 -8.91
CA GLY A 320 28.95 1.79 -9.61
C GLY A 320 29.12 0.39 -9.01
N VAL A 321 28.45 0.08 -7.89
CA VAL A 321 28.61 -1.20 -7.17
C VAL A 321 27.28 -1.95 -7.09
N THR A 322 26.20 -1.30 -6.68
CA THR A 322 24.90 -1.96 -6.56
C THR A 322 24.34 -2.27 -7.95
N THR A 323 24.08 -3.55 -8.22
CA THR A 323 23.45 -4.02 -9.45
C THR A 323 21.93 -3.96 -9.35
N VAL A 324 21.26 -3.70 -10.46
CA VAL A 324 19.79 -3.68 -10.56
C VAL A 324 19.38 -4.60 -11.70
N GLU A 325 18.60 -5.62 -11.39
CA GLU A 325 18.12 -6.61 -12.34
C GLU A 325 16.62 -6.41 -12.57
N PHE A 326 16.23 -6.16 -13.81
CA PHE A 326 14.83 -6.15 -14.21
C PHE A 326 14.48 -7.53 -14.74
N LEU A 327 13.57 -8.22 -14.05
CA LEU A 327 13.16 -9.56 -14.45
C LEU A 327 12.37 -9.55 -15.77
N GLU A 328 12.45 -10.65 -16.51
CA GLU A 328 11.64 -10.84 -17.70
C GLU A 328 10.16 -10.95 -17.35
N PRO A 329 9.23 -10.59 -18.27
CA PRO A 329 7.80 -10.76 -18.04
C PRO A 329 7.45 -12.20 -17.60
N GLY A 330 6.67 -12.33 -16.52
CA GLY A 330 6.26 -13.62 -15.96
C GLY A 330 7.31 -14.31 -15.08
N VAL A 331 8.53 -13.79 -14.98
CA VAL A 331 9.55 -14.27 -14.03
C VAL A 331 9.42 -13.48 -12.73
N THR A 332 9.36 -14.20 -11.61
CA THR A 332 9.24 -13.61 -10.27
C THR A 332 10.57 -13.67 -9.52
N ILE A 333 10.68 -12.88 -8.45
CA ILE A 333 11.83 -12.97 -7.52
C ILE A 333 12.00 -14.40 -7.00
N ALA A 334 10.91 -15.11 -6.71
CA ALA A 334 10.98 -16.47 -6.18
C ALA A 334 11.72 -17.43 -7.14
N ASP A 335 11.50 -17.26 -8.45
CA ASP A 335 12.12 -18.08 -9.50
C ASP A 335 13.65 -17.89 -9.56
N VAL A 336 14.13 -16.67 -9.28
CA VAL A 336 15.56 -16.30 -9.44
C VAL A 336 16.35 -16.31 -8.14
N THR A 337 15.70 -16.46 -6.98
CA THR A 337 16.36 -16.56 -5.67
C THR A 337 16.40 -17.97 -5.11
N GLY A 338 15.92 -18.96 -5.86
CA GLY A 338 15.92 -20.35 -5.43
C GLY A 338 14.97 -20.61 -4.27
N TYR A 339 13.81 -19.93 -4.24
CA TYR A 339 12.75 -20.27 -3.33
C TYR A 339 12.35 -21.74 -3.53
N VAL A 340 12.31 -22.50 -2.44
CA VAL A 340 11.88 -23.90 -2.44
C VAL A 340 10.57 -23.96 -1.67
N ALA A 341 9.47 -24.26 -2.37
CA ALA A 341 8.18 -24.39 -1.72
C ALA A 341 8.24 -25.46 -0.62
N PRO A 342 7.63 -25.22 0.55
CA PRO A 342 7.51 -26.23 1.58
C PRO A 342 6.88 -27.49 0.98
N THR A 343 7.53 -28.64 1.18
CA THR A 343 6.88 -29.91 0.85
C THR A 343 5.76 -30.09 1.86
N THR A 344 4.51 -30.05 1.38
CA THR A 344 3.33 -30.32 2.20
C THR A 344 3.42 -31.75 2.74
N SER A 345 3.86 -31.88 3.99
CA SER A 345 3.64 -33.08 4.78
C SER A 345 2.13 -33.21 5.00
N VAL A 346 1.44 -33.89 4.09
CA VAL A 346 0.08 -34.37 4.31
C VAL A 346 0.14 -35.39 5.44
N GLY A 347 -0.08 -34.90 6.66
CA GLY A 347 0.06 -35.67 7.90
C GLY A 347 -0.83 -35.15 9.01
N ALA A 348 -2.02 -34.66 8.69
CA ALA A 348 -3.07 -34.41 9.66
C ALA A 348 -4.16 -35.48 9.51
N THR A 349 -3.88 -36.69 9.99
CA THR A 349 -4.93 -37.67 10.29
C THR A 349 -5.76 -37.10 11.45
N ALA A 350 -6.94 -36.58 11.14
CA ALA A 350 -7.96 -36.25 12.13
C ALA A 350 -8.30 -37.53 12.92
N PRO A 351 -8.34 -37.51 14.27
CA PRO A 351 -8.94 -38.61 15.00
C PRO A 351 -10.45 -38.48 14.88
N THR A 352 -11.04 -39.40 14.11
CA THR A 352 -12.47 -39.63 14.02
C THR A 352 -13.04 -39.96 15.40
N THR A 353 -14.04 -39.21 15.84
CA THR A 353 -14.86 -39.48 17.01
C THR A 353 -15.81 -40.65 16.75
N THR A 354 -16.03 -41.53 17.73
CA THR A 354 -17.27 -42.33 17.89
C THR A 354 -17.40 -42.74 19.38
N PRO A 355 -18.62 -42.86 19.97
CA PRO A 355 -18.86 -42.70 21.41
C PRO A 355 -19.29 -43.97 22.19
N ALA A 356 -19.37 -43.81 23.53
CA ALA A 356 -20.03 -44.64 24.57
C ALA A 356 -19.25 -45.92 25.00
N THR A 357 -19.21 -46.41 26.24
CA THR A 357 -20.19 -46.42 27.35
C THR A 357 -19.48 -46.66 28.70
N THR A 358 -20.09 -46.12 29.75
CA THR A 358 -20.04 -46.38 31.20
C THR A 358 -19.49 -47.75 31.66
N THR A 359 -18.57 -47.73 32.64
CA THR A 359 -18.62 -48.53 33.90
C THR A 359 -17.48 -48.10 34.85
N ASP A 360 -17.85 -47.73 36.06
CA ASP A 360 -17.03 -47.68 37.30
C ASP A 360 -17.70 -48.72 38.26
N PRO A 361 -17.13 -49.18 39.40
CA PRO A 361 -15.94 -48.69 40.11
C PRO A 361 -15.01 -49.76 40.73
N ALA A 362 -13.77 -49.36 41.08
CA ALA A 362 -13.05 -49.95 42.22
C ALA A 362 -11.96 -49.01 42.77
N ALA A 363 -12.15 -48.66 44.04
CA ALA A 363 -11.29 -47.97 44.99
C ALA A 363 -9.77 -48.20 44.87
N THR A 364 -8.99 -47.14 45.16
CA THR A 364 -8.06 -47.12 46.30
C THR A 364 -7.74 -45.67 46.71
N THR A 365 -7.85 -45.46 48.02
CA THR A 365 -7.62 -44.28 48.86
C THR A 365 -6.20 -43.69 48.84
N ALA A 366 -6.08 -42.36 48.89
CA ALA A 366 -5.13 -41.65 49.78
C ALA A 366 -5.43 -40.13 49.85
N THR A 367 -6.11 -39.73 50.93
CA THR A 367 -5.96 -38.54 51.79
C THR A 367 -4.61 -37.80 51.62
N THR A 368 -4.50 -36.46 51.52
CA THR A 368 -4.75 -35.45 52.57
C THR A 368 -4.70 -34.00 52.04
N ALA A 369 -5.37 -33.13 52.80
CA ALA A 369 -5.80 -31.72 52.66
C ALA A 369 -4.73 -30.59 52.49
N PRO A 370 -5.17 -29.32 52.24
CA PRO A 370 -4.44 -28.22 51.60
C PRO A 370 -3.94 -27.14 52.59
N LEU A 371 -3.18 -26.14 52.11
CA LEU A 371 -2.80 -24.97 52.89
C LEU A 371 -3.15 -23.64 52.19
N ALA A 372 -3.64 -22.73 53.02
CA ALA A 372 -4.46 -21.56 52.72
C ALA A 372 -3.69 -20.28 52.36
N LEU A 373 -4.46 -19.34 51.83
CA LEU A 373 -4.23 -17.88 51.74
C LEU A 373 -3.82 -17.25 53.08
N PRO A 374 -3.22 -16.04 53.02
CA PRO A 374 -3.53 -15.02 54.02
C PRO A 374 -4.04 -13.70 53.41
N THR A 375 -4.89 -13.04 54.18
CA THR A 375 -5.61 -11.78 53.92
C THR A 375 -4.94 -10.61 54.64
N GLU A 376 -5.12 -9.42 54.05
CA GLU A 376 -5.17 -8.05 54.61
C GLU A 376 -3.91 -7.20 54.89
N ALA A 377 -4.10 -5.93 54.53
CA ALA A 377 -3.17 -4.80 54.46
C ALA A 377 -2.95 -4.08 55.81
N PRO A 378 -2.11 -3.02 55.84
CA PRO A 378 -2.70 -1.68 55.97
C PRO A 378 -2.04 -0.58 55.12
N ALA A 379 -2.64 0.60 55.18
CA ALA A 379 -2.59 1.74 54.25
C ALA A 379 -1.40 2.72 54.37
N ALA A 380 -1.38 3.64 53.37
CA ALA A 380 -0.64 4.91 53.22
C ALA A 380 0.80 4.77 52.69
N THR A 381 1.29 5.52 51.69
CA THR A 381 1.06 6.90 51.27
C THR A 381 1.33 7.09 49.76
N THR A 382 0.67 8.10 49.20
CA THR A 382 0.86 8.72 47.89
C THR A 382 2.33 8.94 47.48
N THR A 383 2.76 8.37 46.37
CA THR A 383 3.72 9.00 45.45
C THR A 383 3.44 8.55 44.01
N THR A 384 3.13 9.51 43.15
CA THR A 384 2.98 9.38 41.70
C THR A 384 4.32 8.98 41.08
N PRO A 385 4.43 7.90 40.28
CA PRO A 385 5.57 7.73 39.39
C PRO A 385 5.31 8.48 38.10
N ALA A 386 6.28 9.31 37.73
CA ALA A 386 6.28 10.15 36.54
C ALA A 386 5.97 9.36 35.26
N VAL A 387 5.07 9.92 34.45
CA VAL A 387 4.89 9.57 33.04
C VAL A 387 6.23 9.74 32.35
N THR A 388 6.86 8.62 32.03
CA THR A 388 8.08 8.62 31.22
C THR A 388 7.64 8.73 29.77
N THR A 389 7.61 9.96 29.24
CA THR A 389 7.52 10.21 27.81
C THR A 389 8.77 9.63 27.16
N THR A 390 8.66 8.44 26.58
CA THR A 390 9.67 7.93 25.66
C THR A 390 9.54 8.72 24.36
N THR A 391 10.25 9.83 24.26
CA THR A 391 10.48 10.50 22.98
C THR A 391 11.28 9.53 22.10
N LEU A 392 10.68 8.99 21.05
CA LEU A 392 11.48 8.50 19.93
C LEU A 392 12.34 9.69 19.45
N PRO A 393 13.65 9.50 19.25
CA PRO A 393 14.47 10.54 18.66
C PRO A 393 13.95 10.83 17.26
N ASP A 394 13.86 12.10 16.95
CA ASP A 394 13.56 12.64 15.64
C ASP A 394 14.52 12.05 14.58
N PRO A 395 14.06 11.23 13.60
CA PRO A 395 14.89 10.90 12.45
C PRO A 395 14.69 11.96 11.36
N ALA A 396 14.60 13.25 11.71
CA ALA A 396 14.53 14.32 10.72
C ALA A 396 15.21 15.63 11.16
N THR A 397 16.28 15.60 11.98
CA THR A 397 17.27 16.69 11.96
C THR A 397 18.65 16.23 12.44
N THR A 398 19.28 15.29 11.73
CA THR A 398 20.74 15.41 11.63
C THR A 398 21.01 16.29 10.44
N ALA A 399 21.45 17.53 10.69
CA ALA A 399 22.19 18.29 9.69
C ALA A 399 23.47 17.48 9.37
N LEU A 400 23.32 16.52 8.45
CA LEU A 400 24.42 15.96 7.69
C LEU A 400 24.79 17.00 6.63
N PRO A 401 26.09 17.11 6.27
CA PRO A 401 26.63 18.30 5.60
C PRO A 401 25.79 18.60 4.37
N GLU A 402 25.47 19.88 4.19
CA GLU A 402 24.77 20.48 3.05
C GLU A 402 25.01 19.68 1.77
N ALA A 403 24.16 18.69 1.52
CA ALA A 403 24.21 17.90 0.32
C ALA A 403 23.61 18.81 -0.73
N ALA A 404 24.49 19.38 -1.56
CA ALA A 404 24.12 20.27 -2.63
C ALA A 404 22.92 19.68 -3.36
N THR A 405 21.84 20.45 -3.47
CA THR A 405 20.72 20.21 -4.37
C THR A 405 21.32 19.91 -5.74
N ALA A 406 21.46 18.63 -6.07
CA ALA A 406 22.15 18.23 -7.28
C ALA A 406 21.12 18.32 -8.39
N PRO A 407 21.32 19.17 -9.43
CA PRO A 407 20.54 19.01 -10.63
C PRO A 407 20.71 17.56 -11.08
N LEU A 408 19.60 16.91 -11.43
CA LEU A 408 19.68 15.58 -12.03
C LEU A 408 20.69 15.65 -13.19
N PRO A 409 21.56 14.62 -13.39
CA PRO A 409 22.50 14.62 -14.50
C PRO A 409 21.72 14.92 -15.78
N GLY A 410 22.21 15.82 -16.64
CA GLY A 410 21.48 16.48 -17.75
C GLY A 410 20.93 15.60 -18.89
N ARG A 411 20.49 14.39 -18.56
CA ARG A 411 19.70 13.46 -19.37
C ARG A 411 18.25 13.71 -19.00
N VAL A 412 17.40 13.92 -19.99
CA VAL A 412 15.97 14.11 -19.75
C VAL A 412 15.38 12.83 -19.19
N HIS A 413 14.59 12.95 -18.12
CA HIS A 413 13.96 11.83 -17.43
C HIS A 413 12.60 11.56 -18.03
N GLU A 414 12.20 10.28 -18.12
CA GLU A 414 10.94 9.87 -18.72
C GLU A 414 9.73 10.39 -17.92
N ASP A 415 8.60 10.56 -18.60
CA ASP A 415 7.36 11.05 -18.04
C ASP A 415 6.85 10.16 -16.89
N THR A 416 6.72 10.69 -15.68
CA THR A 416 6.14 9.98 -14.53
C THR A 416 4.72 10.43 -14.20
N THR A 417 4.03 11.13 -15.10
CA THR A 417 2.61 11.46 -14.87
C THR A 417 1.75 10.19 -14.78
N GLU A 418 0.68 10.28 -14.01
CA GLU A 418 -0.30 9.20 -13.84
C GLU A 418 -1.07 9.08 -15.16
N ILE A 419 -0.93 7.96 -15.86
CA ILE A 419 -2.06 7.48 -16.64
C ILE A 419 -2.98 6.82 -15.63
N GLU A 420 -3.90 7.61 -15.06
CA GLU A 420 -5.06 7.03 -14.40
C GLU A 420 -5.75 6.19 -15.48
N SER A 421 -5.70 4.87 -15.35
CA SER A 421 -6.57 4.04 -16.18
C SER A 421 -8.00 4.42 -15.80
N GLU A 422 -8.73 5.06 -16.70
CA GLU A 422 -10.16 5.38 -16.52
C GLU A 422 -10.99 4.13 -16.14
N THR A 423 -10.43 2.93 -16.29
CA THR A 423 -11.04 1.66 -15.93
C THR A 423 -10.96 1.30 -14.44
N ALA A 424 -10.00 1.83 -13.66
CA ALA A 424 -9.85 1.45 -12.25
C ALA A 424 -10.86 2.22 -11.36
N ASP A 425 -11.05 3.51 -11.63
CA ASP A 425 -12.16 4.25 -11.03
C ASP A 425 -13.51 3.82 -11.62
N ALA A 426 -13.56 3.34 -12.87
CA ALA A 426 -14.80 2.77 -13.40
C ALA A 426 -15.16 1.43 -12.72
N GLU A 427 -14.24 0.54 -12.38
CA GLU A 427 -14.64 -0.71 -11.70
C GLU A 427 -15.11 -0.49 -10.25
N ASP A 428 -14.57 0.52 -9.54
CA ASP A 428 -15.03 0.89 -8.19
C ASP A 428 -16.22 1.89 -8.19
N GLN A 429 -16.38 2.76 -9.19
CA GLN A 429 -17.52 3.70 -9.30
C GLN A 429 -18.69 3.18 -10.13
N GLN A 430 -18.48 2.27 -11.08
CA GLN A 430 -19.58 1.71 -11.91
C GLN A 430 -20.44 0.70 -11.13
N LEU A 431 -19.99 0.26 -9.95
CA LEU A 431 -20.81 -0.46 -8.97
C LEU A 431 -21.66 0.46 -8.09
N LEU A 432 -21.48 1.78 -8.16
CA LEU A 432 -22.19 2.78 -7.35
C LEU A 432 -23.29 3.55 -8.10
N ASP A 433 -23.35 3.50 -9.44
CA ASP A 433 -24.23 4.39 -10.22
C ASP A 433 -25.25 3.70 -11.15
N THR A 434 -25.60 2.42 -10.90
CA THR A 434 -26.62 1.71 -11.69
C THR A 434 -28.07 2.13 -11.41
N ASP A 435 -28.31 2.89 -10.33
CA ASP A 435 -29.66 3.39 -10.00
C ASP A 435 -30.01 4.70 -10.73
N ALA A 436 -29.02 5.56 -11.03
CA ALA A 436 -29.27 6.81 -11.74
C ALA A 436 -29.60 6.57 -13.23
N LEU A 437 -28.91 5.60 -13.87
CA LEU A 437 -29.14 5.26 -15.27
C LEU A 437 -30.48 4.53 -15.48
N SER A 438 -30.88 3.68 -14.53
CA SER A 438 -32.16 2.96 -14.57
C SER A 438 -33.36 3.90 -14.32
N ALA A 439 -33.21 4.88 -13.43
CA ALA A 439 -34.23 5.90 -13.18
C ALA A 439 -34.36 6.91 -14.33
N ALA A 440 -33.24 7.26 -15.00
CA ALA A 440 -33.26 8.12 -16.18
C ALA A 440 -33.89 7.42 -17.41
N LEU A 441 -33.62 6.13 -17.60
CA LEU A 441 -34.17 5.35 -18.71
C LEU A 441 -35.67 5.06 -18.53
N ALA A 442 -36.13 4.82 -17.29
CA ALA A 442 -37.55 4.65 -16.97
C ALA A 442 -38.37 5.95 -17.14
N LYS A 443 -37.74 7.11 -16.94
CA LYS A 443 -38.37 8.42 -17.14
C LYS A 443 -38.38 8.86 -18.61
N ALA A 444 -37.38 8.47 -19.40
CA ALA A 444 -37.29 8.76 -20.83
C ALA A 444 -38.22 7.91 -21.72
N LEU A 445 -38.73 6.78 -21.21
CA LEU A 445 -39.66 5.90 -21.95
C LEU A 445 -41.15 6.23 -21.72
N ALA A 446 -41.47 7.18 -20.83
CA ALA A 446 -42.85 7.54 -20.48
C ALA A 446 -43.38 8.81 -21.19
N GLU A 447 -42.53 9.58 -21.88
CA GLU A 447 -42.92 10.87 -22.46
C GLU A 447 -42.45 11.00 -23.92
N GLY A 448 -43.39 10.94 -24.87
CA GLY A 448 -43.32 11.78 -26.08
C GLY A 448 -42.79 11.18 -27.38
N THR A 449 -43.70 10.50 -28.10
CA THR A 449 -43.89 10.47 -29.56
C THR A 449 -42.95 11.29 -30.46
N VAL A 450 -42.25 10.62 -31.39
CA VAL A 450 -41.83 11.20 -32.69
C VAL A 450 -41.97 10.14 -33.80
N THR A 451 -42.75 10.50 -34.83
CA THR A 451 -43.01 9.75 -36.07
C THR A 451 -41.78 9.70 -37.00
N PRO A 452 -41.50 8.58 -37.70
CA PRO A 452 -40.40 8.51 -38.66
C PRO A 452 -40.78 9.12 -40.03
N PRO A 453 -39.83 9.75 -40.76
CA PRO A 453 -40.07 10.23 -42.11
C PRO A 453 -39.97 9.09 -43.15
N THR A 454 -40.90 9.15 -44.11
CA THR A 454 -40.97 8.38 -45.35
C THR A 454 -39.78 8.64 -46.27
N GLU A 455 -39.10 7.57 -46.71
CA GLU A 455 -38.31 7.55 -47.94
C GLU A 455 -39.25 7.50 -49.15
N ALA A 456 -39.01 8.36 -50.14
CA ALA A 456 -39.58 8.27 -51.47
C ALA A 456 -38.48 8.50 -52.51
N GLU A 457 -38.42 7.57 -53.46
CA GLU A 457 -37.56 7.54 -54.64
C GLU A 457 -37.90 8.67 -55.64
N GLY A 458 -36.86 9.22 -56.26
CA GLY A 458 -36.76 9.41 -57.71
C GLY A 458 -37.55 10.54 -58.41
N GLN A 459 -36.83 11.58 -58.86
CA GLN A 459 -36.77 12.01 -60.27
C GLN A 459 -35.56 12.89 -60.54
#